data_AF-A0A0G4MTH3-F1
#
_entry.id   AF-A0A0G4MTH3-F1
#
_cell.length_a   1.000
_cell.length_b   1.000
_cell.length_c   1.000
_cell.angle_alpha   90.00
_cell.angle_beta   90.00
_cell.angle_gamma   90.00
#
_symmetry.space_group_name_H-M   'P 1'
#
loop_
_entity.id
_entity.type
_entity.pdbx_description
1 polymer ?
#
loop_
_entity_poly.entity_id
_entity_poly.type
_entity_poly.pdbx_seq_one_letter_code
_entity_poly.pdbx_strand_id
1 'polypeptide(L)'
;RLRKTTKEERVALAKEGKPERGEHKSTQAIRRSKKDAEGKSTTNKEKARQKNFLMTLNKAKYKQKRSLVQTRQVLQGHVNRAKRGGRRGNIG
;
A
#
# COMPACT_ATOMS: atom_id res chain seq x y z
N ARG A 1 57.72 -7.06 3.91
CA ARG A 1 56.91 -6.27 4.88
C ARG A 1 55.43 -6.50 4.54
N LEU A 2 54.68 -7.24 5.37
CA LEU A 2 53.22 -7.35 5.19
C LEU A 2 52.62 -5.95 5.32
N ARG A 3 51.92 -5.46 4.28
CA ARG A 3 51.17 -4.21 4.34
C ARG A 3 50.03 -4.41 5.34
N LYS A 4 49.97 -3.55 6.37
CA LYS A 4 48.83 -3.51 7.30
C LYS A 4 47.62 -3.02 6.51
N THR A 5 46.51 -3.75 6.58
CA THR A 5 45.26 -3.38 5.91
C THR A 5 44.76 -2.03 6.42
N THR A 6 44.23 -1.24 5.50
CA THR A 6 43.71 0.10 5.81
C THR A 6 42.50 0.01 6.74
N LYS A 7 42.15 1.10 7.43
CA LYS A 7 40.97 1.12 8.34
C LYS A 7 39.68 0.82 7.57
N GLU A 8 39.60 1.27 6.32
CA GLU A 8 38.46 1.06 5.43
C GLU A 8 38.34 -0.40 5.00
N GLU A 9 39.45 -1.06 4.64
CA GLU A 9 39.48 -2.49 4.34
C GLU A 9 39.04 -3.34 5.55
N ARG A 10 39.43 -2.95 6.77
CA ARG A 10 38.99 -3.63 8.00
C ARG A 10 37.49 -3.46 8.26
N VAL A 11 36.93 -2.29 7.94
CA VAL A 11 35.48 -2.05 8.08
C VAL A 11 34.70 -2.80 7.00
N ALA A 12 35.22 -2.91 5.78
CA ALA A 12 34.62 -3.70 4.70
C ALA A 12 34.57 -5.20 5.06
N LEU A 13 35.69 -5.77 5.53
CA LEU A 13 35.76 -7.16 6.00
C LEU A 13 34.80 -7.44 7.18
N ALA A 14 34.61 -6.46 8.07
CA ALA A 14 33.67 -6.57 9.17
C ALA A 14 32.19 -6.47 8.75
N LYS A 15 31.92 -5.93 7.55
CA LYS A 15 30.58 -5.80 6.95
C LYS A 15 30.24 -6.95 6.00
N GLU A 16 31.22 -7.57 5.33
CA GLU A 16 31.02 -8.66 4.36
C GLU A 16 30.32 -9.91 4.91
N GLY A 17 30.28 -10.10 6.23
CA GLY A 17 29.63 -11.25 6.87
C GLY A 17 28.41 -10.92 7.74
N LYS A 18 28.00 -9.64 7.82
CA LYS A 18 26.86 -9.22 8.65
C LYS A 18 25.71 -8.81 7.74
N PRO A 19 24.59 -9.56 7.71
CA PRO A 19 23.41 -9.13 6.98
C PRO A 19 22.99 -7.74 7.45
N GLU A 20 22.58 -6.89 6.51
CA GLU A 20 22.02 -5.58 6.82
C GLU A 20 20.86 -5.75 7.81
N ARG A 21 20.71 -4.86 8.79
CA ARG A 21 19.77 -5.06 9.91
C ARG A 21 18.31 -5.19 9.43
N GLY A 22 18.02 -4.71 8.22
CA GLY A 22 16.73 -4.86 7.53
C GLY A 22 16.44 -6.27 6.96
N GLU A 23 17.45 -7.12 6.79
CA GLU A 23 17.32 -8.50 6.28
C GLU A 23 17.00 -9.52 7.38
N HIS A 24 17.21 -9.15 8.65
CA HIS A 24 16.82 -9.96 9.81
C HIS A 24 15.31 -9.88 10.06
N LYS A 25 14.50 -10.30 9.09
CA LYS A 25 13.08 -10.57 9.30
C LYS A 25 12.94 -11.88 10.06
N SER A 26 12.09 -11.91 11.07
CA SER A 26 11.76 -13.15 11.76
C SER A 26 11.21 -14.17 10.74
N THR A 27 11.43 -15.46 10.98
CA THR A 27 10.92 -16.53 10.10
C THR A 27 9.40 -16.45 9.92
N GLN A 28 8.68 -15.96 10.93
CA GLN A 28 7.25 -15.69 10.87
C GLN A 28 6.92 -14.52 9.93
N ALA A 29 7.68 -13.42 9.97
CA ALA A 29 7.51 -12.30 9.06
C ALA A 29 7.78 -12.69 7.60
N ILE A 30 8.78 -13.54 7.36
CA ILE A 30 9.08 -14.08 6.03
C ILE A 30 7.91 -14.95 5.53
N ARG A 31 7.38 -15.86 6.37
CA ARG A 31 6.22 -16.69 5.99
C ARG A 31 4.96 -15.87 5.72
N ARG A 32 4.72 -14.81 6.51
CA ARG A 32 3.60 -13.89 6.30
C ARG A 32 3.74 -13.16 4.97
N SER A 33 4.92 -12.58 4.71
CA SER A 33 5.21 -11.90 3.45
C SER A 33 5.05 -12.82 2.23
N LYS A 34 5.46 -14.08 2.31
CA LYS A 34 5.27 -15.06 1.22
C LYS A 34 3.78 -15.35 0.99
N LYS A 35 3.00 -15.55 2.05
CA LYS A 35 1.55 -15.76 1.94
C LYS A 35 0.84 -14.55 1.33
N ASP A 36 1.18 -13.35 1.78
CA ASP A 36 0.62 -12.10 1.26
C ASP A 36 0.97 -11.91 -0.24
N ALA A 37 2.20 -12.24 -0.64
CA ALA A 37 2.63 -12.22 -2.05
C ALA A 37 1.89 -13.25 -2.92
N GLU A 38 1.58 -14.42 -2.38
CA GLU A 38 0.74 -15.44 -3.02
C GLU A 38 -0.76 -15.11 -2.97
N GLY A 39 -1.16 -13.97 -2.38
CA GLY A 39 -2.56 -13.57 -2.20
C GLY A 39 -3.32 -14.43 -1.17
N LYS A 40 -2.61 -15.23 -0.37
CA LYS A 40 -3.17 -16.08 0.67
C LYS A 40 -3.19 -15.33 2.00
N SER A 41 -4.26 -15.49 2.77
CA SER A 41 -4.27 -14.91 4.12
C SER A 41 -3.44 -15.74 5.11
N THR A 42 -3.08 -15.10 6.23
CA THR A 42 -2.37 -15.78 7.30
C THR A 42 -3.29 -16.58 8.22
N THR A 43 -4.53 -16.11 8.42
CA THR A 43 -5.53 -16.72 9.33
C THR A 43 -6.91 -16.86 8.68
N ASN A 44 -7.73 -17.79 9.18
CA ASN A 44 -9.11 -17.98 8.72
C ASN A 44 -9.99 -16.75 8.99
N LYS A 45 -9.81 -16.07 10.13
CA LYS A 45 -10.50 -14.81 10.45
C LYS A 45 -10.17 -13.70 9.45
N GLU A 46 -8.94 -13.66 8.95
CA GLU A 46 -8.52 -12.72 7.92
C GLU A 46 -9.12 -13.07 6.55
N LYS A 47 -9.20 -14.37 6.17
CA LYS A 47 -9.93 -14.81 4.95
C LYS A 47 -11.37 -14.33 4.96
N ALA A 48 -12.07 -14.57 6.07
CA ALA A 48 -13.46 -14.18 6.22
C ALA A 48 -13.64 -12.66 6.10
N ARG A 49 -12.76 -11.87 6.72
CA ARG A 49 -12.77 -10.40 6.60
C ARG A 49 -12.50 -9.94 5.17
N GLN A 50 -11.47 -10.46 4.51
CA GLN A 50 -11.15 -10.11 3.12
C GLN A 50 -12.32 -10.45 2.18
N LYS A 51 -12.92 -11.65 2.32
CA LYS A 51 -14.10 -12.06 1.56
C LYS A 51 -15.27 -11.11 1.79
N ASN A 52 -15.60 -10.81 3.05
CA ASN A 52 -16.73 -9.94 3.41
C ASN A 52 -16.53 -8.52 2.90
N PHE A 53 -15.30 -8.02 2.95
CA PHE A 53 -14.92 -6.72 2.42
C PHE A 53 -15.11 -6.66 0.90
N LEU A 54 -14.55 -7.62 0.17
CA LEU A 54 -14.69 -7.72 -1.29
C LEU A 54 -16.15 -7.87 -1.72
N MET A 55 -16.92 -8.71 -1.03
CA MET A 55 -18.36 -8.89 -1.28
C MET A 55 -19.13 -7.59 -1.08
N THR A 56 -18.85 -6.85 0.00
CA THR A 56 -19.50 -5.57 0.28
C THR A 56 -19.19 -4.54 -0.80
N LEU A 57 -17.92 -4.40 -1.18
CA LEU A 57 -17.50 -3.48 -2.23
C LEU A 57 -18.11 -3.82 -3.59
N ASN A 58 -18.08 -5.09 -3.99
CA ASN A 58 -18.63 -5.53 -5.27
C ASN A 58 -20.15 -5.39 -5.31
N LYS A 59 -20.86 -5.71 -4.22
CA LYS A 59 -22.30 -5.51 -4.11
C LYS A 59 -22.68 -4.02 -4.17
N ALA A 60 -21.88 -3.15 -3.53
CA ALA A 60 -22.08 -1.71 -3.63
C ALA A 60 -21.88 -1.21 -5.07
N LYS A 61 -20.83 -1.68 -5.76
CA LYS A 61 -20.55 -1.36 -7.17
C LYS A 61 -21.67 -1.82 -8.11
N TYR A 62 -22.11 -3.08 -7.99
CA TYR A 62 -23.20 -3.64 -8.80
C TYR A 62 -24.51 -2.85 -8.61
N LYS A 63 -24.81 -2.48 -7.36
CA LYS A 63 -25.99 -1.66 -7.03
C LYS A 63 -25.80 -0.16 -7.26
N GLN A 64 -24.67 0.26 -7.86
CA GLN A 64 -24.31 1.66 -8.11
C GLN A 64 -24.41 2.57 -6.87
N LYS A 65 -24.22 2.00 -5.67
CA LYS A 65 -24.24 2.77 -4.42
C LYS A 65 -22.96 3.58 -4.31
N ARG A 66 -23.08 4.91 -4.30
CA ARG A 66 -21.96 5.84 -4.08
C ARG A 66 -21.71 6.04 -2.59
N SER A 67 -20.45 6.29 -2.23
CA SER A 67 -20.11 6.72 -0.87
C SER A 67 -20.59 8.16 -0.63
N LEU A 68 -20.84 8.52 0.64
CA LEU A 68 -21.20 9.90 1.00
C LEU A 68 -20.13 10.92 0.57
N VAL A 69 -18.85 10.51 0.58
CA VAL A 69 -17.74 11.34 0.10
C VAL A 69 -17.84 11.60 -1.40
N GLN A 70 -18.12 10.57 -2.21
CA GLN A 70 -18.37 10.75 -3.66
C GLN A 70 -19.60 11.62 -3.91
N THR A 71 -20.69 11.40 -3.17
CA THR A 71 -21.88 12.23 -3.29
C THR A 71 -21.58 13.69 -2.96
N ARG A 72 -20.84 13.95 -1.87
CA ARG A 72 -20.38 15.29 -1.49
C ARG A 72 -19.53 15.93 -2.59
N GLN A 73 -18.57 15.21 -3.16
CA GLN A 73 -17.72 15.72 -4.24
C GLN A 73 -18.54 16.12 -5.47
N VAL A 74 -19.50 15.29 -5.88
CA VAL A 74 -20.38 15.58 -7.02
C VAL A 74 -21.23 16.83 -6.74
N LEU A 75 -21.85 16.91 -5.56
CA LEU A 75 -22.65 18.08 -5.16
C LEU A 75 -21.80 19.35 -5.12
N GLN A 76 -20.61 19.28 -4.52
CA GLN A 76 -19.70 20.42 -4.44
C GLN A 76 -19.18 20.83 -5.83
N GLY A 77 -18.96 19.87 -6.72
CA GLY A 77 -18.68 20.12 -8.14
C GLY A 77 -19.80 20.87 -8.85
N HIS A 78 -21.06 20.51 -8.62
CA HIS A 78 -22.21 21.24 -9.16
C HIS A 78 -22.28 22.67 -8.64
N VAL A 79 -22.10 22.87 -7.33
CA VAL A 79 -22.09 24.22 -6.72
C VAL A 79 -20.97 25.09 -7.29
N ASN A 80 -19.75 24.55 -7.37
CA ASN A 80 -18.59 25.27 -7.90
C ASN A 80 -18.78 25.62 -9.38
N ARG A 81 -19.35 24.72 -10.18
CA ARG A 81 -19.67 24.98 -11.58
C ARG A 81 -20.72 26.08 -11.72
N ALA A 82 -21.79 26.05 -10.91
CA ALA A 82 -22.81 27.08 -10.91
C ALA A 82 -22.21 28.46 -10.59
N LYS A 83 -21.34 28.54 -9.56
CA LYS A 83 -20.63 29.78 -9.19
C LYS A 83 -19.72 30.33 -10.28
N ARG A 84 -19.12 29.47 -11.11
CA ARG A 84 -18.27 29.86 -12.25
C ARG A 84 -19.05 30.23 -13.52
N GLY A 85 -20.37 30.35 -13.46
CA GLY A 85 -21.20 30.69 -14.63
C GLY A 85 -21.66 29.48 -15.45
N GLY A 86 -21.72 28.29 -14.84
CA GLY A 86 -22.27 27.09 -15.48
C GLY A 86 -21.38 26.57 -16.60
N ARG A 87 -21.97 26.37 -17.80
CA ARG A 87 -21.22 25.94 -19.00
C ARG A 87 -20.23 26.99 -19.51
N ARG A 88 -20.43 28.28 -19.21
CA ARG A 88 -19.57 29.38 -19.68
C ARG A 88 -18.20 29.40 -19.00
N GLY A 89 -18.10 28.88 -17.77
CA GLY A 89 -16.85 28.76 -17.02
C GLY A 89 -16.07 27.47 -17.29
N ASN A 90 -16.57 26.56 -18.13
CA ASN A 90 -15.81 25.41 -18.63
C ASN A 90 -14.97 25.87 -19.83
N ILE A 91 -14.06 26.81 -19.61
CA ILE A 91 -12.98 27.07 -20.55
C ILE A 91 -11.99 25.92 -20.34
N GLY A 92 -11.78 25.12 -21.40
CA GLY A 92 -10.71 24.13 -21.43
C GLY A 92 -9.35 24.80 -21.29
#